data_AF-A0A925MDW7-F1
#
_entry.id   AF-A0A925MDW7-F1
#
_cell.length_a   1.000
_cell.length_b   1.000
_cell.length_c   1.000
_cell.angle_alpha   90.00
_cell.angle_beta   90.00
_cell.angle_gamma   90.00
#
_symmetry.space_group_name_H-M   'P 1'
#
loop_
_entity.id
_entity.type
_entity.pdbx_description
1 polymer ?
#
loop_
_entity_poly.entity_id
_entity_poly.type
_entity_poly.pdbx_seq_one_letter_code
_entity_poly.pdbx_strand_id
1 'polypeptide(L)'
;MAAFDILLDQALRLSDAERGKLAARLLQSLDPDEHDLSPEQWGELWSVEIDRRVRDVRSGTVDLVDGDTMLAELDEIARRP
;
A
#
# COMPACT_ATOMS: atom_id res chain seq x y z
N MET A 1 16.88 -7.03 -30.52
CA MET A 1 15.95 -6.39 -29.57
C MET A 1 16.02 -7.16 -28.28
N ALA A 2 16.11 -6.50 -27.13
CA ALA A 2 16.22 -7.21 -25.85
C ALA A 2 14.90 -7.94 -25.55
N ALA A 3 14.96 -9.01 -24.75
CA ALA A 3 13.76 -9.75 -24.35
C ALA A 3 12.73 -8.85 -23.64
N PHE A 4 13.22 -7.87 -22.88
CA PHE A 4 12.41 -6.83 -22.24
C PHE A 4 11.59 -6.03 -23.26
N ASP A 5 12.23 -5.49 -24.30
CA ASP A 5 11.57 -4.66 -25.31
C ASP A 5 10.48 -5.44 -26.05
N ILE A 6 10.72 -6.72 -26.35
CA ILE A 6 9.75 -7.61 -26.99
C ILE A 6 8.51 -7.82 -26.09
N LEU A 7 8.72 -8.06 -24.80
CA LEU A 7 7.63 -8.25 -23.84
C LEU A 7 6.85 -6.95 -23.60
N LEU A 8 7.53 -5.82 -23.57
CA LEU A 8 6.89 -4.51 -23.47
C LEU A 8 6.01 -4.22 -24.69
N ASP A 9 6.52 -4.43 -25.90
CA ASP A 9 5.75 -4.26 -27.14
C ASP A 9 4.53 -5.18 -27.20
N GLN A 10 4.64 -6.41 -26.69
CA GLN A 10 3.51 -7.33 -26.60
C GLN A 10 2.49 -6.88 -25.57
N ALA A 11 2.93 -6.45 -24.39
CA ALA A 11 2.06 -5.94 -23.33
C ALA A 11 1.30 -4.69 -23.76
N LEU A 12 1.93 -3.79 -24.51
CA LEU A 12 1.29 -2.56 -25.02
C LEU A 12 0.19 -2.81 -26.06
N ARG A 13 0.09 -4.01 -26.64
CA ARG A 13 -1.01 -4.40 -27.55
C ARG A 13 -2.27 -4.88 -26.82
N LEU A 14 -2.18 -5.13 -25.52
CA LEU A 14 -3.32 -5.55 -24.71
C LEU A 14 -4.24 -4.35 -24.41
N SER A 15 -5.52 -4.65 -24.12
CA SER A 15 -6.44 -3.63 -23.60
C SER A 15 -5.97 -3.09 -22.25
N ASP A 16 -6.44 -1.90 -21.85
CA ASP A 16 -6.09 -1.30 -20.55
C ASP A 16 -6.38 -2.25 -19.37
N ALA A 17 -7.51 -2.97 -19.42
CA ALA A 17 -7.89 -3.92 -18.38
C ALA A 17 -6.94 -5.14 -18.32
N GLU A 18 -6.49 -5.64 -19.46
CA GLU A 18 -5.55 -6.76 -19.54
C GLU A 18 -4.14 -6.33 -19.13
N ARG A 19 -3.69 -5.14 -19.54
CA ARG A 19 -2.42 -4.57 -19.06
C ARG A 19 -2.44 -4.37 -17.56
N GLY A 20 -3.54 -3.87 -17.00
CA GLY A 20 -3.69 -3.70 -15.55
C GLY A 20 -3.55 -5.02 -14.79
N LYS A 21 -4.18 -6.09 -15.30
CA LYS A 21 -4.04 -7.45 -14.73
C LYS A 21 -2.59 -7.98 -14.82
N LEU A 22 -1.93 -7.76 -15.96
CA LEU A 22 -0.53 -8.16 -16.15
C LEU A 22 0.40 -7.39 -15.19
N ALA A 23 0.22 -6.07 -15.08
CA ALA A 23 0.98 -5.23 -14.18
C ALA A 23 0.83 -5.66 -12.72
N ALA A 24 -0.40 -5.96 -12.26
CA ALA A 24 -0.64 -6.45 -10.90
C ALA A 24 0.12 -7.75 -10.59
N ARG A 25 0.12 -8.71 -11.52
CA ARG A 25 0.86 -9.97 -11.36
C ARG A 25 2.37 -9.79 -11.39
N LEU A 26 2.87 -8.92 -12.27
CA LEU A 26 4.30 -8.59 -12.31
C LEU A 26 4.73 -7.91 -11.01
N LEU A 27 3.96 -6.93 -10.51
CA LEU A 27 4.22 -6.30 -9.22
C LEU A 27 4.20 -7.33 -8.08
N GLN A 28 3.21 -8.22 -8.05
CA GLN A 28 3.16 -9.31 -7.07
C GLN A 28 4.39 -10.21 -7.16
N SER A 29 4.91 -10.49 -8.36
CA SER A 29 6.11 -11.33 -8.51
C SER A 29 7.41 -10.66 -8.02
N LEU A 30 7.41 -9.34 -7.85
CA LEU A 30 8.54 -8.60 -7.28
C LEU A 30 8.53 -8.60 -5.75
N ASP A 31 7.39 -8.96 -5.15
CA ASP A 31 7.28 -9.21 -3.73
C ASP A 31 7.55 -10.71 -3.55
N PRO A 32 8.81 -11.14 -3.26
CA PRO A 32 9.03 -12.53 -2.90
C PRO A 32 8.07 -12.85 -1.75
N ASP A 33 7.55 -14.09 -1.67
CA ASP A 33 6.67 -14.55 -0.60
C ASP A 33 7.31 -14.47 0.83
N GLU A 34 8.36 -13.67 1.02
CA GLU A 34 8.94 -13.19 2.29
C GLU A 34 8.00 -12.18 2.99
N HIS A 35 6.74 -12.54 3.16
CA HIS A 35 6.14 -12.22 4.43
C HIS A 35 6.46 -13.40 5.34
N ASP A 36 7.63 -13.34 5.98
CA ASP A 36 8.08 -14.28 7.03
C ASP A 36 7.10 -14.37 8.22
N LEU A 37 6.04 -13.57 8.20
CA LEU A 37 5.02 -13.44 9.21
C LEU A 37 3.67 -13.89 8.66
N SER A 38 3.06 -14.86 9.34
CA SER A 38 1.66 -15.21 9.13
C SER A 38 0.75 -13.99 9.42
N PRO A 39 -0.51 -13.99 8.95
CA PRO A 39 -1.48 -12.96 9.28
C PRO A 39 -1.63 -12.72 10.79
N GLU A 40 -1.51 -13.77 11.60
CA GLU A 40 -1.55 -13.70 13.07
C GLU A 40 -0.33 -12.97 13.63
N GLN A 41 0.87 -13.28 13.13
CA GLN A 41 2.11 -12.61 13.55
C GLN A 41 2.12 -11.13 13.17
N TRP A 42 1.58 -10.80 11.99
CA TRP A 42 1.30 -9.41 11.62
C TRP A 42 0.34 -8.74 12.59
N GLY A 43 -0.74 -9.43 12.97
CA GLY A 43 -1.71 -8.94 13.95
C GLY A 43 -1.08 -8.64 15.32
N GLU A 44 -0.18 -9.50 15.80
CA GLU A 44 0.55 -9.29 17.05
C GLU A 44 1.43 -8.03 17.01
N LEU A 45 2.23 -7.87 15.94
CA LEU A 45 3.10 -6.69 15.79
C LEU A 45 2.31 -5.39 15.67
N TRP A 46 1.21 -5.39 14.89
CA TRP A 46 0.34 -4.23 14.76
C TRP A 46 -0.38 -3.91 16.07
N SER A 47 -0.80 -4.92 16.84
CA SER A 47 -1.43 -4.71 18.14
C SER A 47 -0.50 -3.94 19.10
N VAL A 48 0.78 -4.32 19.17
CA VAL A 48 1.80 -3.63 19.98
C VAL A 48 1.95 -2.17 19.57
N GLU A 49 2.03 -1.90 18.26
CA GLU A 49 2.17 -0.53 17.75
C GLU A 49 0.90 0.31 17.99
N ILE A 50 -0.29 -0.27 17.81
CA ILE A 50 -1.57 0.40 18.09
C ILE A 50 -1.63 0.79 19.57
N ASP A 51 -1.32 -0.13 20.49
CA ASP A 51 -1.29 0.15 21.93
C ASP A 51 -0.30 1.25 22.28
N ARG A 52 0.87 1.27 21.65
CA ARG A 52 1.86 2.34 21.81
C ARG A 52 1.28 3.69 21.38
N ARG A 53 0.71 3.78 20.18
CA ARG A 53 0.12 5.03 19.66
C ARG A 53 -1.06 5.50 20.49
N VAL A 54 -1.95 4.60 20.92
CA VAL A 54 -3.07 4.94 21.80
C VAL A 54 -2.56 5.52 23.11
N ARG A 55 -1.49 4.94 23.67
CA ARG A 55 -0.85 5.49 24.87
C ARG A 55 -0.30 6.88 24.62
N ASP A 56 0.47 7.07 23.54
CA ASP A 56 1.09 8.36 23.22
C ASP A 56 0.05 9.48 23.06
N VAL A 57 -1.07 9.17 22.38
CA VAL A 57 -2.23 10.07 22.24
C VAL A 57 -2.81 10.41 23.62
N ARG A 58 -3.06 9.40 24.46
CA ARG A 58 -3.67 9.59 25.80
C ARG A 58 -2.75 10.32 26.76
N SER A 59 -1.43 10.15 26.66
CA SER A 59 -0.45 10.87 27.47
C SER A 59 -0.12 12.27 26.94
N GLY A 60 -0.62 12.64 25.75
CA GLY A 60 -0.31 13.92 25.12
C GLY A 60 1.17 14.06 24.73
N THR A 61 1.84 12.94 24.44
CA THR A 61 3.27 12.90 24.06
C THR A 61 3.47 12.98 22.55
N VAL A 62 2.38 13.16 21.79
CA VAL A 62 2.38 13.30 20.34
C VAL A 62 1.51 14.49 19.96
N ASP A 63 1.94 15.21 18.93
CA ASP A 63 1.15 16.29 18.35
C ASP A 63 -0.02 15.71 17.55
N LEU A 64 -1.22 16.18 17.86
CA LEU A 64 -2.45 15.76 17.20
C LEU A 64 -2.88 16.82 16.19
N VAL A 65 -3.47 16.35 15.10
CA VAL A 65 -4.25 17.20 14.19
C VAL A 65 -5.72 17.11 14.56
N ASP A 66 -6.46 18.17 14.27
CA ASP A 66 -7.90 18.17 14.40
C ASP A 66 -8.54 17.12 13.46
N GLY A 67 -9.56 16.42 13.96
CA GLY A 67 -10.16 15.30 13.26
C GLY A 67 -10.85 15.70 11.96
N ASP A 68 -11.54 16.84 11.95
CA ASP A 68 -12.24 17.33 10.76
C ASP A 68 -11.23 17.79 9.70
N THR A 69 -10.13 18.40 10.15
CA THR A 69 -9.02 18.78 9.27
C THR A 69 -8.40 17.55 8.58
N MET A 70 -8.11 16.49 9.35
CA MET A 70 -7.55 15.25 8.82
C MET A 70 -8.49 14.57 7.80
N LEU A 71 -9.79 14.51 8.09
CA LEU A 71 -10.77 13.93 7.17
C LEU A 71 -10.86 14.73 5.86
N ALA A 72 -10.85 16.06 5.93
CA ALA A 72 -10.87 16.91 4.74
C ALA A 72 -9.64 16.69 3.84
N GLU A 73 -8.44 16.52 4.43
CA GLU A 73 -7.21 16.20 3.70
C GLU A 73 -7.28 14.83 3.01
N LEU A 74 -7.79 13.81 3.70
CA LEU A 74 -7.99 12.47 3.11
C LEU A 74 -8.93 12.51 1.91
N ASP A 75 -10.04 13.24 2.03
CA ASP A 75 -10.99 13.40 0.94
C ASP A 75 -10.36 14.11 -0.26
N GLU A 76 -9.46 15.06 -0.03
CA GLU A 76 -8.71 15.73 -1.08
C GLU A 76 -7.74 14.77 -1.78
N ILE A 77 -6.98 13.98 -1.01
CA ILE A 77 -6.06 12.95 -1.54
C ILE A 77 -6.83 11.95 -2.41
N ALA A 78 -7.97 11.43 -1.93
CA ALA A 78 -8.78 10.47 -2.65
C ALA A 78 -9.37 11.02 -3.97
N ARG A 79 -9.52 12.35 -4.08
CA ARG A 79 -10.01 13.03 -5.28
C ARG A 79 -8.90 13.40 -6.28
N ARG A 80 -7.62 13.20 -5.93
CA ARG A 80 -6.51 13.49 -6.86
C ARG A 80 -6.46 12.40 -7.94
N PRO A 81 -6.37 12.79 -9.23
CA PRO A 81 -6.31 11.85 -10.35
C PRO A 81 -5.01 11.05 -10.40
#